data_AF-Q1YL62-F1
#
_entry.id   AF-Q1YL62-F1
#
_cell.length_a   1.000
_cell.length_b   1.000
_cell.length_c   1.000
_cell.angle_alpha   90.00
_cell.angle_beta   90.00
_cell.angle_gamma   90.00
#
_symmetry.space_group_name_H-M   'P 1'
#
loop_
_entity.id
_entity.type
_entity.pdbx_description
1 polymer ?
#
loop_
_entity_poly.entity_id
_entity_poly.type
_entity_poly.pdbx_seq_one_letter_code
_entity_poly.pdbx_strand_id
1 'polypeptide(L)'
;MRFASGAQGTLCTSRAAWGRKNRLDWEVHGTRGTLLFSQERLNELQLYVNEGPAGRQGFRTILTGPAHAPYGAFCPAPGHQLGFGDLKTIEAASMLRAIAGGPPARPNFTDALAYEAVIHAIDDASRTGQRVTLQTS
;
A
#
# COMPACT_ATOMS: atom_id res chain seq x y z
N MET A 1 -5.49 -13.41 -8.44
CA MET A 1 -6.27 -12.26 -8.98
C MET A 1 -5.70 -11.84 -10.32
N ARG A 2 -6.51 -11.24 -11.19
CA ARG A 2 -6.09 -10.59 -12.45
C ARG A 2 -6.62 -9.16 -12.45
N PHE A 3 -5.75 -8.18 -12.65
CA PHE A 3 -6.11 -6.76 -12.69
C PHE A 3 -6.56 -6.36 -14.10
N ALA A 4 -7.27 -5.23 -14.22
CA ALA A 4 -7.70 -4.68 -15.51
C ALA A 4 -6.51 -4.41 -16.47
N SER A 5 -5.33 -4.10 -15.93
CA SER A 5 -4.08 -3.94 -16.68
C SER A 5 -3.51 -5.25 -17.25
N GLY A 6 -4.13 -6.40 -16.95
CA GLY A 6 -3.62 -7.72 -17.30
C GLY A 6 -2.60 -8.28 -16.31
N ALA A 7 -2.10 -7.46 -15.38
CA ALA A 7 -1.20 -7.89 -14.31
C ALA A 7 -1.85 -8.99 -13.44
N GLN A 8 -1.01 -9.86 -12.89
CA GLN A 8 -1.45 -10.93 -12.00
C GLN A 8 -1.05 -10.58 -10.57
N GLY A 9 -1.87 -11.00 -9.60
CA GLY A 9 -1.62 -10.74 -8.19
C GLY A 9 -2.07 -11.90 -7.31
N THR A 10 -1.39 -12.02 -6.17
CA THR A 10 -1.74 -12.96 -5.10
C THR A 10 -2.02 -12.17 -3.84
N LEU A 11 -3.06 -12.56 -3.12
CA LEU A 11 -3.43 -11.97 -1.84
C LEU A 11 -3.58 -13.09 -0.83
N CYS A 12 -3.06 -12.88 0.37
CA CYS A 12 -3.20 -13.77 1.50
C CYS A 12 -3.51 -12.93 2.75
N THR A 13 -4.44 -13.41 3.56
CA THR A 13 -4.76 -12.81 4.86
C THR A 13 -4.88 -13.91 5.89
N SER A 14 -4.43 -13.63 7.11
CA SER A 14 -4.57 -14.55 8.24
C SER A 14 -4.62 -13.78 9.55
N ARG A 15 -5.59 -14.14 10.38
CA ARG A 15 -5.66 -13.69 11.78
C ARG A 15 -5.00 -14.68 12.75
N ALA A 16 -4.48 -15.79 12.25
CA ALA A 16 -3.88 -16.88 13.03
C ALA A 16 -2.40 -17.15 12.66
N ALA A 17 -1.76 -16.20 11.97
CA ALA A 17 -0.34 -16.29 11.63
C ALA A 17 0.53 -15.93 12.86
N TRP A 18 0.77 -16.91 13.73
CA TRP A 18 1.57 -16.74 14.94
C TRP A 18 2.92 -16.07 14.67
N GLY A 19 3.30 -15.14 15.56
CA GLY A 19 4.52 -14.34 15.44
C GLY A 19 4.32 -12.99 14.73
N ARG A 20 3.35 -12.86 13.82
CA ARG A 20 3.03 -11.57 13.17
C ARG A 20 2.20 -10.68 14.08
N LYS A 21 2.52 -9.38 14.10
CA LYS A 21 1.86 -8.39 14.96
C LYS A 21 1.01 -7.43 14.14
N ASN A 22 1.53 -6.99 12.99
CA ASN A 22 0.79 -6.14 12.05
C ASN A 22 1.36 -6.26 10.63
N ARG A 23 1.52 -7.49 10.14
CA ARG A 23 2.12 -7.76 8.83
C ARG A 23 1.15 -7.42 7.69
N LEU A 24 1.17 -6.15 7.29
CA LEU A 24 0.64 -5.69 6.02
C LEU A 24 1.83 -5.44 5.09
N ASP A 25 2.22 -6.48 4.37
CA ASP A 25 3.32 -6.45 3.41
C ASP A 25 2.76 -6.50 1.99
N TRP A 26 3.43 -5.84 1.07
CA TRP A 26 3.13 -5.95 -0.35
C TRP A 26 4.40 -5.81 -1.18
N GLU A 27 4.34 -6.39 -2.37
CA GLU A 27 5.41 -6.34 -3.35
C GLU A 27 4.83 -6.02 -4.72
N VAL A 28 5.53 -5.17 -5.48
CA VAL A 28 5.17 -4.84 -6.86
C VAL A 28 6.35 -5.18 -7.75
N HIS A 29 6.16 -6.17 -8.62
CA HIS A 29 7.16 -6.64 -9.57
C HIS A 29 6.86 -6.09 -10.95
N GLY A 30 7.75 -5.24 -11.46
CA GLY A 30 7.64 -4.63 -12.78
C GLY A 30 8.74 -5.11 -13.71
N THR A 31 8.66 -4.71 -14.98
CA THR A 31 9.65 -5.08 -16.01
C THR A 31 11.02 -4.43 -15.80
N ARG A 32 11.12 -3.38 -14.98
CA ARG A 32 12.35 -2.62 -14.72
C ARG A 32 12.83 -2.67 -13.27
N GLY A 33 12.13 -3.38 -12.40
CA GLY A 33 12.45 -3.37 -10.99
C GLY A 33 11.32 -3.85 -10.09
N THR A 34 11.58 -3.80 -8.79
CA THR A 34 10.68 -4.31 -7.76
C THR A 34 10.61 -3.35 -6.58
N LEU A 35 9.42 -3.17 -6.03
CA LEU A 35 9.18 -2.47 -4.77
C LEU A 35 8.71 -3.47 -3.72
N LEU A 36 9.24 -3.36 -2.50
CA LEU A 36 8.76 -4.11 -1.33
C LEU A 36 8.48 -3.14 -0.18
N PHE A 37 7.40 -3.40 0.55
CA PHE A 37 7.04 -2.67 1.76
C PHE A 37 6.58 -3.63 2.85
N SER A 38 6.86 -3.28 4.10
CA SER A 38 6.34 -3.98 5.27
C SER A 38 5.88 -2.99 6.32
N GLN A 39 4.62 -3.10 6.74
CA GLN A 39 4.04 -2.24 7.78
C GLN A 39 4.75 -2.38 9.14
N GLU A 40 5.33 -3.55 9.44
CA GLU A 40 6.13 -3.74 10.67
C GLU A 40 7.46 -2.97 10.61
N ARG A 41 7.85 -2.48 9.41
CA ARG A 41 8.93 -1.51 9.17
C ARG A 41 8.41 -0.30 8.38
N LEU A 42 7.37 0.35 8.92
CA LEU A 42 6.57 1.42 8.30
C LEU A 42 7.37 2.51 7.55
N ASN A 43 8.58 2.82 7.99
CA ASN A 43 9.39 3.94 7.49
C ASN A 43 10.47 3.49 6.49
N GLU A 44 10.36 2.27 5.95
CA GLU A 44 11.27 1.73 4.94
C GLU A 44 10.52 1.35 3.66
N LEU A 45 11.09 1.70 2.51
CA LEU A 45 10.70 1.17 1.21
C LEU A 45 11.92 0.50 0.56
N GLN A 46 11.78 -0.76 0.15
CA GLN A 46 12.83 -1.44 -0.61
C GLN A 46 12.59 -1.20 -2.11
N LEU A 47 13.62 -0.70 -2.80
CA LEU A 47 13.60 -0.49 -4.24
C LEU A 47 14.75 -1.23 -4.92
N TYR A 48 14.41 -2.14 -5.83
CA TYR A 48 15.33 -2.69 -6.82
C TYR A 48 15.05 -2.08 -8.19
N VAL A 49 16.10 -1.71 -8.91
CA VAL A 49 16.03 -1.27 -10.30
C VAL A 49 17.00 -2.13 -11.10
N ASN A 50 16.52 -2.73 -12.18
CA ASN A 50 17.33 -3.56 -13.08
C ASN A 50 18.13 -2.67 -14.05
N GLU A 51 19.08 -1.92 -13.50
CA GLU A 51 19.92 -0.98 -14.23
C GLU A 51 21.35 -0.98 -13.66
N GLY A 52 22.33 -0.72 -14.51
CA GLY A 52 23.73 -0.57 -14.11
C GLY A 52 24.48 -1.91 -13.97
N PRO A 53 25.73 -1.88 -13.48
CA PRO A 53 26.60 -3.05 -13.44
C PRO A 53 26.03 -4.16 -12.56
N ALA A 54 25.89 -5.37 -13.11
CA ALA A 54 25.26 -6.51 -12.44
C ALA A 54 25.83 -6.80 -11.03
N GLY A 55 27.15 -6.70 -10.84
CA GLY A 55 27.80 -6.91 -9.54
C GLY A 55 27.53 -5.85 -8.47
N ARG A 56 26.77 -4.80 -8.80
CA ARG A 56 26.33 -3.74 -7.87
C ARG A 56 24.81 -3.61 -7.78
N GLN A 57 24.08 -4.46 -8.49
CA GLN A 57 22.63 -4.46 -8.42
C GLN A 57 22.16 -5.11 -7.11
N GLY A 58 21.12 -4.54 -6.52
CA GLY A 58 20.56 -4.99 -5.25
C GLY A 58 19.45 -4.06 -4.79
N PHE A 59 18.68 -4.49 -3.80
CA PHE A 59 17.69 -3.62 -3.17
C PHE A 59 18.38 -2.47 -2.44
N ARG A 60 17.80 -1.29 -2.59
CA ARG A 60 18.13 -0.10 -1.80
C ARG A 60 17.03 0.12 -0.78
N THR A 61 17.40 0.31 0.48
CA THR A 61 16.49 0.79 1.52
C THR A 61 16.35 2.30 1.39
N ILE A 62 15.15 2.76 1.07
CA ILE A 62 14.77 4.17 1.12
C ILE A 62 14.10 4.40 2.48
N LEU A 63 14.74 5.20 3.33
CA LEU A 63 14.15 5.64 4.59
C LEU A 63 13.21 6.81 4.33
N THR A 64 12.02 6.78 4.93
CA THR A 64 11.10 7.92 4.87
C THR A 64 11.73 9.15 5.55
N GLY A 65 11.28 10.33 5.14
CA GLY A 65 11.92 11.59 5.52
C GLY A 65 11.24 12.77 4.82
N PRO A 66 11.68 14.02 5.08
CA PRO A 66 10.98 15.23 4.66
C PRO A 66 10.73 15.37 3.14
N ALA A 67 11.56 14.74 2.31
CA ALA A 67 11.36 14.69 0.86
C ALA A 67 10.10 13.89 0.44
N HIS A 68 9.56 13.07 1.34
CA HIS A 68 8.37 12.26 1.14
C HIS A 68 7.17 12.95 1.81
N ALA A 69 6.48 13.84 1.08
CA ALA A 69 5.32 14.53 1.63
C ALA A 69 4.24 13.53 2.12
N PRO A 70 3.56 13.78 3.25
CA PRO A 70 3.62 14.99 4.08
C PRO A 70 4.58 14.88 5.29
N TYR A 71 5.57 13.98 5.28
CA TYR A 71 6.45 13.71 6.43
C TYR A 71 7.05 14.98 7.05
N GLY A 72 7.47 15.95 6.23
CA GLY A 72 8.08 17.20 6.70
C GLY A 72 7.21 18.05 7.63
N ALA A 73 5.89 17.80 7.68
CA ALA A 73 4.99 18.43 8.64
C ALA A 73 5.13 17.88 10.08
N PHE A 74 5.80 16.73 10.25
CA PHE A 74 6.00 16.05 11.52
C PHE A 74 7.44 16.17 12.01
N CYS A 75 8.40 15.94 11.11
CA CYS A 75 9.82 16.00 11.44
C CYS A 75 10.62 16.59 10.26
N PRO A 76 11.48 17.59 10.50
CA PRO A 76 12.31 18.19 9.44
C PRO A 76 13.57 17.37 9.12
N ALA A 77 13.87 16.29 9.86
CA ALA A 77 15.08 15.49 9.70
C ALA A 77 14.76 14.06 9.21
N PRO A 78 15.53 13.51 8.25
CA PRO A 78 15.38 12.11 7.84
C PRO A 78 15.82 11.14 8.96
N GLY A 79 15.39 9.88 8.87
CA GLY A 79 15.80 8.81 9.80
C GLY A 79 15.03 8.78 11.13
N HIS A 80 14.22 9.80 11.43
CA HIS A 80 13.27 9.78 12.53
C HIS A 80 11.99 9.06 12.07
N GLN A 81 11.31 8.38 12.98
CA GLN A 81 10.27 7.43 12.60
C GLN A 81 8.89 8.06 12.80
N LEU A 82 8.00 7.93 11.81
CA LEU A 82 6.58 8.10 12.07
C LEU A 82 6.01 6.80 12.64
N GLY A 83 5.04 6.95 13.54
CA GLY A 83 4.28 5.87 14.12
C GLY A 83 2.92 5.67 13.45
N PHE A 84 2.22 4.61 13.85
CA PHE A 84 0.85 4.34 13.39
C PHE A 84 -0.13 5.50 13.69
N GLY A 85 0.04 6.17 14.84
CA GLY A 85 -0.78 7.33 15.20
C GLY A 85 -0.65 8.50 14.23
N ASP A 86 0.55 8.72 13.67
CA ASP A 86 0.79 9.80 12.70
C ASP A 86 0.01 9.58 11.40
N LEU A 87 -0.21 8.31 11.00
CA LEU A 87 -1.07 7.98 9.86
C LEU A 87 -2.50 8.51 10.06
N LYS A 88 -3.00 8.47 11.30
CA LYS A 88 -4.32 9.00 11.65
C LYS A 88 -4.36 10.52 11.70
N THR A 89 -3.27 11.16 12.13
CA THR A 89 -3.12 12.61 11.98
C THR A 89 -3.16 13.04 10.51
N ILE A 90 -2.48 12.31 9.62
CA ILE A 90 -2.49 12.58 8.17
C ILE A 90 -3.89 12.39 7.57
N GLU A 91 -4.58 11.32 7.94
CA GLU A 91 -5.96 11.01 7.50
C GLU A 91 -6.94 12.11 7.95
N ALA A 92 -6.92 12.47 9.24
CA ALA A 92 -7.76 13.53 9.80
C ALA A 92 -7.49 14.90 9.15
N ALA A 93 -6.22 15.25 8.94
CA ALA A 93 -5.86 16.50 8.26
C ALA A 93 -6.40 16.54 6.82
N SER A 94 -6.38 15.41 6.10
CA SER A 94 -6.93 15.32 4.75
C SER A 94 -8.45 15.43 4.74
N MET A 95 -9.12 14.79 5.70
CA MET A 95 -10.58 14.93 5.88
C MET A 95 -10.99 16.37 6.18
N LEU A 96 -10.32 17.03 7.13
CA LEU A 96 -10.61 18.42 7.51
C LEU A 96 -10.37 19.39 6.34
N ARG A 97 -9.29 19.19 5.57
CA ARG A 97 -9.05 19.98 4.35
C ARG A 97 -10.17 19.82 3.32
N ALA A 98 -10.69 18.61 3.13
CA ALA A 98 -11.81 18.37 2.23
C ALA A 98 -13.09 19.06 2.69
N ILE A 99 -13.40 19.01 4.00
CA ILE A 99 -14.55 19.73 4.60
C ILE A 99 -14.43 21.23 4.40
N ALA A 100 -13.22 21.77 4.48
CA ALA A 100 -12.93 23.20 4.27
C ALA A 100 -12.96 23.64 2.79
N GLY A 101 -13.42 22.79 1.86
CA GLY A 101 -13.49 23.10 0.43
C GLY A 101 -12.20 22.81 -0.35
N GLY A 102 -11.24 22.15 0.26
CA GLY A 102 -10.06 21.63 -0.42
C GLY A 102 -10.35 20.39 -1.28
N PRO A 103 -9.31 19.75 -1.84
CA PRO A 103 -9.46 18.52 -2.62
C PRO A 103 -10.18 17.42 -1.82
N PRO A 104 -10.97 16.56 -2.48
CA PRO A 104 -11.70 15.50 -1.81
C PRO A 104 -10.73 14.54 -1.12
N ALA A 105 -11.01 14.21 0.14
CA ALA A 105 -10.30 13.18 0.87
C ALA A 105 -10.56 11.81 0.22
N ARG A 106 -9.52 10.98 0.18
CA ARG A 106 -9.55 9.63 -0.40
C ARG A 106 -8.96 8.63 0.62
N PRO A 107 -9.46 7.38 0.64
CA PRO A 107 -10.62 6.88 -0.11
C PRO A 107 -11.95 7.49 0.40
N ASN A 108 -12.95 7.61 -0.47
CA ASN A 108 -14.32 8.00 -0.12
C ASN A 108 -15.29 6.80 -0.20
N PHE A 109 -16.60 7.03 -0.06
CA PHE A 109 -17.59 5.95 -0.12
C PHE A 109 -17.72 5.27 -1.49
N THR A 110 -17.45 5.99 -2.59
CA THR A 110 -17.41 5.38 -3.93
C THR A 110 -16.23 4.42 -4.05
N ASP A 111 -15.06 4.82 -3.54
CA ASP A 111 -13.87 3.95 -3.48
C ASP A 111 -14.13 2.73 -2.58
N ALA A 112 -14.73 2.95 -1.40
CA ALA A 112 -15.06 1.91 -0.45
C ALA A 112 -16.05 0.88 -1.04
N LEU A 113 -17.06 1.32 -1.79
CA LEU A 113 -17.99 0.41 -2.47
C LEU A 113 -17.26 -0.52 -3.44
N ALA A 114 -16.26 -0.01 -4.17
CA ALA A 114 -15.43 -0.84 -5.05
C ALA A 114 -14.58 -1.84 -4.27
N TYR A 115 -14.05 -1.46 -3.10
CA TYR A 115 -13.29 -2.36 -2.24
C TYR A 115 -14.16 -3.50 -1.69
N GLU A 116 -15.37 -3.17 -1.21
CA GLU A 116 -16.31 -4.17 -0.72
C GLU A 116 -16.75 -5.15 -1.82
N ALA A 117 -16.96 -4.67 -3.05
CA ALA A 117 -17.25 -5.54 -4.18
C ALA A 117 -16.14 -6.59 -4.41
N VAL A 118 -14.87 -6.20 -4.24
CA VAL A 118 -13.73 -7.14 -4.32
C VAL A 118 -13.74 -8.14 -3.17
N ILE A 119 -13.99 -7.67 -1.93
CA ILE A 119 -14.03 -8.52 -0.74
C ILE A 119 -15.15 -9.57 -0.87
N HIS A 120 -16.35 -9.16 -1.28
CA HIS A 120 -17.47 -10.06 -1.52
C HIS A 120 -17.19 -11.05 -2.65
N ALA A 121 -16.56 -10.62 -3.75
CA ALA A 121 -16.18 -11.52 -4.84
C ALA A 121 -15.16 -12.57 -4.42
N ILE A 122 -14.26 -12.26 -3.48
CA ILE A 122 -13.32 -13.24 -2.91
C ILE A 122 -14.08 -14.29 -2.09
N ASP A 123 -15.04 -13.87 -1.26
CA ASP A 123 -15.88 -14.80 -0.49
C ASP A 123 -16.70 -15.72 -1.41
N ASP A 124 -17.38 -15.15 -2.41
CA ASP A 124 -18.17 -15.92 -3.36
C ASP A 124 -17.32 -16.90 -4.18
N ALA A 125 -16.13 -16.48 -4.61
CA ALA A 125 -15.18 -17.37 -5.28
C ALA A 125 -14.73 -18.52 -4.36
N SER A 126 -14.53 -18.26 -3.07
CA SER A 126 -14.16 -19.28 -2.08
C SER A 126 -15.28 -20.30 -1.86
N ARG A 127 -16.54 -19.87 -1.81
CA ARG A 127 -17.69 -20.76 -1.58
C ARG A 127 -18.03 -21.61 -2.80
N THR A 128 -17.87 -21.05 -4.01
CA THR A 128 -18.29 -21.70 -5.27
C THR A 128 -17.16 -22.43 -5.99
N GLY A 129 -15.91 -22.12 -5.67
CA GLY A 129 -14.74 -22.60 -6.42
C GLY A 129 -14.65 -22.00 -7.84
N GLN A 130 -15.44 -20.98 -8.16
CA GLN A 130 -15.48 -20.35 -9.48
C GLN A 130 -14.82 -18.97 -9.47
N ARG A 131 -14.37 -18.52 -10.64
CA ARG A 131 -13.83 -17.17 -10.80
C ARG A 131 -14.96 -16.16 -10.90
N VAL A 132 -14.89 -15.10 -10.09
CA VAL A 132 -15.78 -13.94 -10.18
C VAL A 132 -15.11 -12.84 -11.00
N THR A 133 -15.84 -12.28 -11.97
CA THR A 133 -15.39 -11.14 -12.77
C THR A 133 -16.14 -9.89 -12.33
N LEU A 134 -15.41 -8.87 -11.90
CA LEU A 134 -15.97 -7.58 -11.53
C LEU A 134 -16.10 -6.68 -12.76
N GLN A 135 -17.21 -5.95 -12.85
CA GLN A 135 -17.35 -4.89 -13.85
C GLN A 135 -16.56 -3.67 -13.37
N THR A 136 -15.54 -3.26 -14.14
CA THR A 136 -14.91 -1.96 -13.97
C THR A 136 -15.81 -0.89 -14.58
N SER A 137 -16.20 0.11 -13.78
CA SER A 137 -16.85 1.34 -14.27
C SER A 137 -15.86 2.26 -14.96
#